data_AF-A0A2D7C718-F1
#
_entry.id   AF-A0A2D7C718-F1
#
_cell.length_a   1.000
_cell.length_b   1.000
_cell.length_c   1.000
_cell.angle_alpha   90.00
_cell.angle_beta   90.00
_cell.angle_gamma   90.00
#
_symmetry.space_group_name_H-M   'P 1'
#
loop_
_entity.id
_entity.type
_entity.pdbx_description
1 polymer ?
#
loop_
_entity_poly.entity_id
_entity_poly.type
_entity_poly.pdbx_seq_one_letter_code
_entity_poly.pdbx_strand_id
1 'polypeptide(L)'
;MSLLLFSDDRVIYNDGEKGAVCSILIPKYSRIKKYGDITAPTDASVKERHGDSDDLPALWRQDGPYVYVYGNISFDLDEKRQTHNMYLPQDFVKEDVGAFYYVFGGKFVIHGVRTVTDDGHKVWGTSLISSSEEEALPSVISSISERMLEGKEEKIVVAVHNDEDALSQYKESLEPFEQEVVTFESLGKPRKNIKPLFSRKDKSFLMLTMSLCAFIALGWVVFLWVTTQLEFQSLQAKSDDLKNAIRIMQKNKVLGHITNPKDVLRVMDETVPLPPSTLLHGAGVAAAQLGEVRSIQIGASSSGKRGRGPVRFVTGGVMDINVRVNFPESSLLLDQERIAKTVIESTPWLKYIEKPVGTGGIVKLGVQVK
;
A
#
# COMPACT_ATOMS: atom_id res chain seq x y z
N MET A 1 -0.24 16.63 34.46
CA MET A 1 0.76 17.23 33.56
C MET A 1 2.07 16.97 34.24
N SER A 2 3.01 16.27 33.60
CA SER A 2 4.29 16.02 34.24
C SER A 2 5.14 17.28 34.23
N LEU A 3 5.89 17.51 35.30
CA LEU A 3 6.82 18.62 35.40
C LEU A 3 8.26 18.12 35.30
N LEU A 4 9.03 18.79 34.46
CA LEU A 4 10.48 18.62 34.38
C LEU A 4 11.18 19.95 34.65
N LEU A 5 12.20 19.93 35.50
CA LEU A 5 13.07 21.09 35.69
C LEU A 5 14.38 20.89 34.96
N PHE A 6 14.81 21.92 34.26
CA PHE A 6 16.04 21.95 33.48
C PHE A 6 16.95 23.08 33.93
N SER A 7 18.24 22.80 33.97
CA SER A 7 19.26 23.85 33.93
C SER A 7 20.36 23.44 32.97
N ASP A 8 20.78 24.38 32.13
CA ASP A 8 21.74 24.21 31.04
C ASP A 8 21.37 23.05 30.10
N ASP A 9 21.79 21.83 30.45
CA ASP A 9 21.78 20.65 29.58
C ASP A 9 21.27 19.40 30.31
N ARG A 10 20.75 19.54 31.55
CA ARG A 10 20.39 18.40 32.40
C ARG A 10 19.02 18.56 33.03
N VAL A 11 18.34 17.41 33.17
CA VAL A 11 17.13 17.27 33.99
C VAL A 11 17.55 17.27 35.46
N ILE A 12 17.01 18.20 36.24
CA ILE A 12 17.31 18.35 37.68
C ILE A 12 16.23 17.67 38.52
N TYR A 13 14.99 17.75 38.05
CA TYR A 13 13.84 17.16 38.70
C TYR A 13 12.87 16.62 37.65
N ASN A 14 12.29 15.45 37.93
CA ASN A 14 11.35 14.78 37.06
C ASN A 14 10.23 14.14 37.89
N ASP A 15 9.02 14.65 37.73
CA ASP A 15 7.80 14.18 38.42
C ASP A 15 7.13 12.98 37.72
N GLY A 16 7.79 12.38 36.72
CA GLY A 16 7.33 11.22 35.97
C GLY A 16 6.91 11.52 34.53
N GLU A 17 6.88 10.52 33.66
CA GLU A 17 6.81 10.72 32.19
C GLU A 17 5.44 10.47 31.55
N LYS A 18 4.36 10.35 32.32
CA LYS A 18 3.05 10.02 31.74
C LYS A 18 2.30 11.27 31.29
N GLY A 19 2.32 11.53 29.98
CA GLY A 19 1.42 12.48 29.31
C GLY A 19 2.12 13.73 28.78
N ALA A 20 1.39 14.85 28.75
CA ALA A 20 1.96 16.13 28.33
C ALA A 20 2.93 16.67 29.39
N VAL A 21 4.10 17.10 28.93
CA VAL A 21 5.22 17.57 29.74
C VAL A 21 5.24 19.10 29.77
N CYS A 22 5.21 19.66 30.96
CA CYS A 22 5.61 21.05 31.21
C CYS A 22 7.07 21.05 31.61
N SER A 23 7.87 21.96 31.07
CA SER A 23 9.24 22.12 31.50
C SER A 23 9.55 23.54 31.89
N ILE A 24 10.35 23.67 32.94
CA ILE A 24 10.84 24.95 33.42
C ILE A 24 12.34 24.98 33.18
N LEU A 25 12.78 25.93 32.35
CA LEU A 25 14.19 26.20 32.12
C LEU A 25 14.68 27.22 33.15
N ILE A 26 15.73 26.86 33.89
CA ILE A 26 16.45 27.76 34.79
C ILE A 26 17.72 28.21 34.06
N PRO A 27 17.68 29.37 33.36
CA PRO A 27 18.81 29.81 32.56
C PRO A 27 19.94 30.30 33.45
N LYS A 28 21.18 29.98 33.09
CA LYS A 28 22.35 30.68 33.66
C LYS A 28 22.48 32.05 33.03
N TYR A 29 22.51 33.08 33.86
CA TYR A 29 22.62 34.47 33.40
C TYR A 29 23.82 34.70 32.46
N SER A 30 24.96 34.05 32.73
CA SER A 30 26.17 34.13 31.89
C SER A 30 26.01 33.54 30.48
N ARG A 31 24.98 32.73 30.23
CA ARG A 31 24.70 32.12 28.92
C ARG A 31 23.62 32.85 28.13
N ILE A 32 22.89 33.79 28.76
CA ILE A 32 21.83 34.53 28.09
C ILE A 32 22.46 35.53 27.12
N LYS A 33 22.16 35.38 25.82
CA LYS A 33 22.60 36.32 24.79
C LYS A 33 21.44 37.22 24.39
N LYS A 34 21.71 38.52 24.26
CA LYS A 34 20.76 39.55 23.82
C LYS A 34 21.13 40.00 22.42
N TYR A 35 20.18 39.94 21.51
CA TYR A 35 20.32 40.39 20.12
C TYR A 35 19.33 41.53 19.85
N GLY A 36 19.80 42.64 19.28
CA GLY A 36 18.95 43.78 18.89
C GLY A 36 18.78 43.92 17.37
N ASP A 37 19.45 43.08 16.59
CA ASP A 37 19.53 43.10 15.13
C ASP A 37 18.55 42.13 14.46
N ILE A 38 17.88 41.26 15.22
CA ILE A 38 16.90 40.30 14.70
C ILE A 38 15.51 40.95 14.66
N THR A 39 15.15 41.54 13.52
CA THR A 39 13.91 42.32 13.36
C THR A 39 12.65 41.46 13.15
N ALA A 40 12.78 40.27 12.58
CA ALA A 40 11.68 39.33 12.35
C ALA A 40 12.06 37.91 12.84
N PRO A 41 11.99 37.65 14.16
CA PRO A 41 12.56 36.46 14.73
C PRO A 41 11.73 35.21 14.41
N THR A 42 12.40 34.26 13.78
CA THR A 42 11.99 32.87 13.52
C THR A 42 13.06 31.93 14.03
N ASP A 43 12.71 30.66 14.29
CA ASP A 43 13.68 29.66 14.75
C ASP A 43 14.90 29.57 13.81
N ALA A 44 14.69 29.69 12.49
CA ALA A 44 15.76 29.71 11.50
C ALA A 44 16.67 30.95 11.64
N SER A 45 16.08 32.16 11.66
CA SER A 45 16.86 33.41 11.76
C SER A 45 17.62 33.54 13.09
N VAL A 46 17.05 33.04 14.19
CA VAL A 46 17.69 33.07 15.50
C VAL A 46 18.83 32.05 15.54
N LYS A 47 18.64 30.86 14.97
CA LYS A 47 19.69 29.84 14.85
C LYS A 47 20.86 30.31 14.00
N GLU A 48 20.58 30.89 12.83
CA GLU A 48 21.60 31.45 11.93
C GLU A 48 22.43 32.53 12.64
N ARG A 49 21.77 33.42 13.39
CA ARG A 49 22.46 34.49 14.11
C ARG A 49 23.23 33.99 15.33
N HIS A 50 22.67 33.04 16.08
CA HIS A 50 23.29 32.51 17.29
C HIS A 50 24.55 31.70 16.97
N GLY A 51 24.61 31.08 15.79
CA GLY A 51 25.78 30.37 15.28
C GLY A 51 26.02 29.01 15.92
N ASP A 52 24.97 28.33 16.38
CA ASP A 52 25.11 27.04 17.06
C ASP A 52 25.24 25.86 16.10
N SER A 53 26.19 24.96 16.38
CA SER A 53 26.61 23.85 15.52
C SER A 53 25.71 22.62 15.58
N ASP A 54 24.96 22.45 16.66
CA ASP A 54 24.42 21.14 17.04
C ASP A 54 23.05 20.81 16.43
N ASP A 55 22.62 21.59 15.44
CA ASP A 55 21.32 21.53 14.79
C ASP A 55 20.07 21.66 15.70
N LEU A 56 20.25 21.65 17.02
CA LEU A 56 19.21 21.72 18.03
C LEU A 56 18.47 23.06 18.01
N PRO A 57 17.14 23.06 18.28
CA PRO A 57 16.36 24.28 18.43
C PRO A 57 16.91 25.19 19.53
N ALA A 58 17.15 26.46 19.19
CA ALA A 58 17.48 27.50 20.15
C ALA A 58 16.25 27.80 21.04
N LEU A 59 16.49 27.98 22.33
CA LEU A 59 15.50 28.40 23.32
C LEU A 59 15.50 29.92 23.39
N TRP A 60 14.50 30.57 22.79
CA TRP A 60 14.52 32.02 22.64
C TRP A 60 13.16 32.67 22.90
N ARG A 61 13.20 33.96 23.21
CA ARG A 61 12.01 34.81 23.34
C ARG A 61 12.31 36.21 22.83
N GLN A 62 11.34 36.80 22.14
CA GLN A 62 11.35 38.23 21.85
C GLN A 62 10.70 38.99 23.00
N ASP A 63 11.39 40.00 23.51
CA ASP A 63 10.87 40.95 24.49
C ASP A 63 11.20 42.38 24.02
N GLY A 64 10.16 43.09 23.59
CA GLY A 64 10.28 44.37 22.90
C GLY A 64 11.13 44.26 21.62
N PRO A 65 12.13 45.14 21.43
CA PRO A 65 13.00 45.14 20.26
C PRO A 65 14.12 44.09 20.32
N TYR A 66 14.23 43.36 21.44
CA TYR A 66 15.35 42.45 21.68
C TYR A 66 14.91 40.99 21.62
N VAL A 67 15.79 40.15 21.09
CA VAL A 67 15.67 38.70 21.15
C VAL A 67 16.67 38.18 22.18
N TYR A 68 16.14 37.47 23.17
CA TYR A 68 16.93 36.80 24.20
C TYR A 68 17.02 35.31 23.87
N VAL A 69 18.25 34.80 23.82
CA VAL A 69 18.52 33.38 23.63
C VAL A 69 19.10 32.83 24.92
N TYR A 70 18.47 31.78 25.45
CA TYR A 70 18.74 31.17 26.75
C TYR A 70 19.64 29.93 26.66
N GLY A 71 19.98 29.50 25.44
CA GLY A 71 20.70 28.27 25.14
C GLY A 71 19.92 27.43 24.13
N ASN A 72 20.23 26.14 24.06
CA ASN A 72 19.56 25.19 23.17
C ASN A 72 18.83 24.12 23.97
N ILE A 73 17.84 23.48 23.37
CA ILE A 73 17.20 22.33 23.99
C ILE A 73 18.19 21.17 24.10
N SER A 74 18.14 20.39 25.18
CA SER A 74 18.96 19.19 25.28
C SER A 74 18.52 18.13 24.27
N PHE A 75 19.46 17.32 23.78
CA PHE A 75 19.19 16.24 22.84
C PHE A 75 18.14 15.26 23.39
N ASP A 76 18.26 14.88 24.67
CA ASP A 76 17.31 13.96 25.34
C ASP A 76 15.86 14.47 25.30
N LEU A 77 15.66 15.78 25.34
CA LEU A 77 14.34 16.39 25.24
C LEU A 77 13.86 16.47 23.79
N ASP A 78 14.76 16.77 22.86
CA ASP A 78 14.43 16.80 21.44
C ASP A 78 14.17 15.40 20.87
N GLU A 79 14.64 14.32 21.50
CA GLU A 79 14.22 12.97 21.12
C GLU A 79 12.83 12.59 21.65
N LYS A 80 12.36 13.23 22.74
CA LYS A 80 11.04 12.91 23.30
C LYS A 80 9.94 13.26 22.32
N ARG A 81 9.13 12.24 21.98
CA ARG A 81 8.00 12.36 21.05
C ARG A 81 6.71 12.93 21.68
N GLN A 82 6.74 13.21 22.98
CA GLN A 82 5.59 13.68 23.73
C GLN A 82 5.30 15.16 23.47
N THR A 83 4.09 15.60 23.79
CA THR A 83 3.76 17.03 23.79
C THR A 83 4.55 17.71 24.90
N HIS A 84 5.31 18.73 24.55
CA HIS A 84 6.26 19.38 25.43
C HIS A 84 6.21 20.89 25.25
N ASN A 85 6.04 21.63 26.35
CA ASN A 85 6.15 23.08 26.35
C ASN A 85 7.14 23.52 27.43
N MET A 86 8.12 24.33 27.04
CA MET A 86 9.14 24.86 27.92
C MET A 86 8.91 26.34 28.21
N TYR A 87 8.95 26.70 29.49
CA TYR A 87 8.74 28.05 30.00
C TYR A 87 9.88 28.47 30.92
N LEU A 88 9.96 29.76 31.21
CA LEU A 88 10.81 30.29 32.26
C LEU A 88 10.03 30.33 33.58
N PRO A 89 10.69 30.21 34.75
CA PRO A 89 10.04 30.25 36.06
C PRO A 89 9.12 31.46 36.25
N GLN A 90 9.57 32.64 35.83
CA GLN A 90 8.81 33.89 35.96
C GLN A 90 7.50 33.92 35.15
N ASP A 91 7.29 32.99 34.22
CA ASP A 91 6.07 32.93 33.40
C ASP A 91 4.83 32.53 34.23
N PHE A 92 5.04 31.92 35.40
CA PHE A 92 4.00 31.44 36.32
C PHE A 92 3.64 32.45 37.43
N VAL A 93 4.33 33.59 37.46
CA VAL A 93 4.21 34.59 38.51
C VAL A 93 3.21 35.68 38.10
N LYS A 94 2.40 36.24 39.00
CA LYS A 94 1.52 37.41 38.73
C LYS A 94 2.32 38.73 38.66
N GLU A 95 1.73 39.79 38.11
CA GLU A 95 2.44 41.07 37.86
C GLU A 95 2.82 41.86 39.13
N ASP A 96 2.09 41.64 40.22
CA ASP A 96 2.22 42.24 41.55
C ASP A 96 3.34 41.61 42.40
N VAL A 97 3.87 40.46 41.98
CA VAL A 97 4.89 39.71 42.73
C VAL A 97 6.29 40.24 42.40
N GLY A 98 7.07 40.53 43.45
CA GLY A 98 8.46 40.98 43.35
C GLY A 98 9.47 39.84 43.46
N ALA A 99 9.13 38.76 44.17
CA ALA A 99 9.97 37.58 44.29
C ALA A 99 9.17 36.28 44.37
N PHE A 100 9.76 35.18 43.93
CA PHE A 100 9.16 33.85 44.04
C PHE A 100 10.16 32.79 44.47
N TYR A 101 9.64 31.77 45.16
CA TYR A 101 10.37 30.58 45.57
C TYR A 101 9.54 29.35 45.20
N TYR A 102 10.01 28.55 44.26
CA TYR A 102 9.34 27.32 43.84
C TYR A 102 10.11 26.10 44.33
N VAL A 103 9.47 25.27 45.15
CA VAL A 103 10.08 24.15 45.84
C VAL A 103 9.65 22.84 45.19
N PHE A 104 10.63 22.03 44.77
CA PHE A 104 10.41 20.76 44.09
C PHE A 104 11.14 19.63 44.79
N GLY A 105 10.41 18.56 45.10
CA GLY A 105 10.95 17.36 45.75
C GLY A 105 11.71 17.66 47.06
N GLY A 106 11.22 18.61 47.85
CA GLY A 106 11.75 19.03 49.16
C GLY A 106 13.10 19.78 49.15
N LYS A 107 13.89 19.69 48.07
CA LYS A 107 15.29 20.11 48.06
C LYS A 107 15.69 21.12 46.99
N PHE A 108 14.97 21.16 45.86
CA PHE A 108 15.30 22.04 44.75
C PHE A 108 14.42 23.28 44.82
N VAL A 109 15.05 24.44 45.01
CA VAL A 109 14.33 25.72 45.10
C VAL A 109 14.72 26.60 43.92
N ILE A 110 13.76 26.91 43.07
CA ILE A 110 13.93 27.95 42.07
C ILE A 110 13.56 29.27 42.72
N HIS A 111 14.53 30.15 42.82
CA HIS A 111 14.38 31.49 43.34
C HIS A 111 14.42 32.49 42.20
N GLY A 112 13.51 33.45 42.20
CA GLY A 112 13.56 34.56 41.26
C GLY A 112 13.18 35.88 41.89
N VAL A 113 13.86 36.93 41.43
CA VAL A 113 13.75 38.29 41.94
C VAL A 113 13.59 39.23 40.79
N ARG A 114 12.62 40.13 40.90
CA ARG A 114 12.45 41.19 39.93
C ARG A 114 13.41 42.34 40.27
N THR A 115 14.30 42.64 39.35
CA THR A 115 15.21 43.78 39.42
C THR A 115 14.84 44.82 38.38
N VAL A 116 15.16 46.08 38.66
CA VAL A 116 15.06 47.16 37.69
C VAL A 116 16.47 47.46 37.22
N THR A 117 16.69 47.32 35.92
CA THR A 117 17.97 47.70 35.28
C THR A 117 18.14 49.22 35.28
N ASP A 118 19.36 49.69 35.05
CA ASP A 118 19.70 51.13 34.99
C ASP A 118 18.86 51.88 33.94
N ASP A 119 18.45 51.18 32.87
CA ASP A 119 17.58 51.70 31.80
C ASP A 119 16.08 51.70 32.17
N GLY A 120 15.73 51.36 33.41
CA GLY A 120 14.34 51.31 33.90
C GLY A 120 13.57 50.04 33.50
N HIS A 121 14.18 49.10 32.78
CA HIS A 121 13.53 47.84 32.41
C HIS A 121 13.50 46.87 33.59
N LYS A 122 12.33 46.26 33.82
CA LYS A 122 12.13 45.24 34.84
C LYS A 122 12.55 43.87 34.31
N VAL A 123 13.56 43.27 34.91
CA VAL A 123 14.11 41.96 34.52
C VAL A 123 14.00 41.00 35.69
N TRP A 124 13.85 39.70 35.40
CA TRP A 124 13.92 38.66 36.42
C TRP A 124 15.35 38.13 36.50
N GLY A 125 15.96 38.23 37.68
CA GLY A 125 17.11 37.42 38.05
C GLY A 125 16.60 36.10 38.62
N THR A 126 17.03 34.97 38.05
CA THR A 126 16.56 33.65 38.46
C THR A 126 17.74 32.74 38.73
N SER A 127 17.67 31.98 39.83
CA SER A 127 18.71 31.06 40.28
C SER A 127 18.11 29.79 40.84
N LEU A 128 18.86 28.70 40.73
CA LEU A 128 18.57 27.46 41.44
C LEU A 128 19.36 27.43 42.74
N ILE A 129 18.65 27.25 43.84
CA ILE A 129 19.22 26.92 45.14
C ILE A 129 19.02 25.41 45.32
N SER A 130 20.12 24.67 45.33
CA SER A 130 20.13 23.27 45.75
C SER A 130 20.62 23.22 47.19
N SER A 131 19.75 22.85 48.13
CA SER A 131 20.20 22.57 49.50
C SER A 131 21.08 21.31 49.50
N SER A 132 22.22 21.36 50.18
CA SER A 132 23.00 20.16 50.50
C SER A 132 22.38 19.37 51.65
N GLU A 133 21.53 20.02 52.45
CA GLU A 133 20.76 19.42 53.52
C GLU A 133 19.49 18.77 52.94
N GLU A 134 18.96 17.74 53.60
CA GLU A 134 17.80 16.98 53.12
C GLU A 134 16.53 17.86 52.94
N GLU A 135 16.52 19.07 53.51
CA GLU A 135 15.39 20.00 53.47
C GLU A 135 15.83 21.41 53.05
N ALA A 136 15.08 22.04 52.14
CA ALA A 136 15.33 23.42 51.70
C ALA A 136 14.60 24.49 52.53
N LEU A 137 13.73 24.07 53.46
CA LEU A 137 12.85 24.94 54.26
C LEU A 137 13.62 26.04 55.02
N PRO A 138 14.70 25.74 55.78
CA PRO A 138 15.41 26.78 56.54
C PRO A 138 16.02 27.86 55.64
N SER A 139 16.57 27.45 54.48
CA SER A 139 17.20 28.35 53.52
C SER A 139 16.19 29.33 52.91
N VAL A 140 14.99 28.84 52.57
CA VAL A 140 13.91 29.68 52.03
C VAL A 140 13.42 30.67 53.09
N ILE A 141 13.18 30.21 54.32
CA ILE A 141 12.73 31.08 55.42
C ILE A 141 13.77 32.17 55.71
N SER A 142 15.06 31.82 55.78
CA SER A 142 16.15 32.79 55.97
C SER A 142 16.19 33.82 54.84
N SER A 143 16.02 33.38 53.60
CA SER A 143 16.04 34.29 52.43
C SER A 143 14.85 35.25 52.43
N ILE A 144 13.68 34.79 52.87
CA ILE A 144 12.47 35.62 52.97
C ILE A 144 12.61 36.60 54.15
N SER A 145 13.10 36.14 55.30
CA SER A 145 13.25 37.00 56.48
C SER A 145 14.24 38.14 56.24
N GLU A 146 15.37 37.88 55.57
CA GLU A 146 16.33 38.90 55.16
C GLU A 146 15.68 39.97 54.28
N ARG A 147 14.85 39.57 53.30
CA ARG A 147 14.13 40.51 52.42
C ARG A 147 13.12 41.38 53.17
N MET A 148 12.40 40.78 54.12
CA MET A 148 11.44 41.51 54.93
C MET A 148 12.16 42.52 55.84
N LEU A 149 13.33 42.16 56.38
CA LEU A 149 14.17 43.06 57.17
C LEU A 149 14.76 44.22 56.34
N GLU A 150 15.04 44.01 55.05
CA GLU A 150 15.44 45.06 54.12
C GLU A 150 14.34 46.09 53.83
N GLY A 151 13.11 45.88 54.32
CA GLY A 151 12.00 46.82 54.18
C GLY A 151 11.42 46.88 52.77
N LYS A 152 11.60 45.83 51.96
CA LYS A 152 10.99 45.72 50.63
C LYS A 152 9.52 45.34 50.80
N GLU A 153 8.60 46.28 50.58
CA GLU A 153 7.17 45.99 50.43
C GLU A 153 6.89 45.33 49.07
N GLU A 154 7.43 44.13 48.86
CA GLU A 154 7.17 43.31 47.69
C GLU A 154 6.38 42.06 48.06
N LYS A 155 5.43 41.68 47.21
CA LYS A 155 4.71 40.43 47.40
C LYS A 155 5.62 39.27 47.05
N ILE A 156 5.77 38.31 47.96
CA ILE A 156 6.54 37.08 47.75
C ILE A 156 5.58 35.90 47.63
N VAL A 157 5.82 35.05 46.63
CA VAL A 157 5.04 33.81 46.43
C VAL A 157 5.93 32.61 46.66
N VAL A 158 5.51 31.72 47.55
CA VAL A 158 6.14 30.41 47.75
C VAL A 158 5.22 29.34 47.19
N ALA A 159 5.73 28.52 46.26
CA ALA A 159 4.94 27.46 45.65
C ALA A 159 5.62 26.10 45.80
N VAL A 160 4.90 25.14 46.38
CA VAL A 160 5.41 23.79 46.63
C VAL A 160 4.79 22.82 45.62
N HIS A 161 5.61 21.98 44.99
CA HIS A 161 5.17 21.00 43.99
C HIS A 161 5.07 19.60 44.59
N ASN A 162 3.88 18.99 44.47
CA ASN A 162 3.61 17.58 44.79
C ASN A 162 4.14 17.09 46.16
N ASP A 163 4.01 17.92 47.20
CA ASP A 163 4.43 17.61 48.58
C ASP A 163 3.52 18.35 49.59
N GLU A 164 2.49 17.67 50.09
CA GLU A 164 1.49 18.24 50.99
C GLU A 164 2.03 18.50 52.40
N ASP A 165 2.95 17.64 52.86
CA ASP A 165 3.59 17.78 54.17
C ASP A 165 4.50 19.02 54.17
N ALA A 166 5.35 19.16 53.13
CA ALA A 166 6.15 20.36 52.97
C ALA A 166 5.29 21.61 52.81
N LEU A 167 4.20 21.57 52.02
CA LEU A 167 3.28 22.70 51.87
C LEU A 167 2.74 23.18 53.24
N SER A 168 2.38 22.24 54.12
CA SER A 168 1.87 22.55 55.45
C SER A 168 2.94 23.19 56.33
N GLN A 169 4.16 22.66 56.31
CA GLN A 169 5.31 23.23 57.04
C GLN A 169 5.67 24.65 56.56
N TYR A 170 5.68 24.89 55.24
CA TYR A 170 5.92 26.21 54.67
C TYR A 170 4.81 27.20 55.06
N LYS A 171 3.54 26.76 55.10
CA LYS A 171 2.42 27.61 55.53
C LYS A 171 2.55 28.03 56.99
N GLU A 172 2.80 27.09 57.89
CA GLU A 172 2.97 27.37 59.32
C GLU A 172 4.18 28.28 59.58
N SER A 173 5.31 27.99 58.92
CA SER A 173 6.54 28.76 59.11
C SER A 173 6.50 30.17 58.51
N LEU A 174 5.69 30.38 57.45
CA LEU A 174 5.58 31.65 56.75
C LEU A 174 4.35 32.48 57.13
N GLU A 175 3.45 31.93 57.95
CA GLU A 175 2.31 32.66 58.52
C GLU A 175 2.72 33.98 59.20
N PRO A 176 3.81 34.06 60.00
CA PRO A 176 4.23 35.30 60.65
C PRO A 176 4.64 36.41 59.66
N PHE A 177 4.96 36.05 58.42
CA PHE A 177 5.37 36.99 57.38
C PHE A 177 4.24 37.37 56.43
N GLU A 178 3.02 36.85 56.64
CA GLU A 178 1.83 37.08 55.80
C GLU A 178 2.05 36.76 54.30
N GLN A 179 2.91 35.78 53.99
CA GLN A 179 3.27 35.45 52.60
C GLN A 179 2.32 34.42 51.97
N GLU A 180 2.12 34.53 50.65
CA GLU A 180 1.25 33.61 49.88
C GLU A 180 1.99 32.29 49.63
N VAL A 181 1.62 31.24 50.39
CA VAL A 181 2.10 29.86 50.19
C VAL A 181 1.04 29.01 49.51
N VAL A 182 1.35 28.51 48.31
CA VAL A 182 0.39 27.82 47.44
C VAL A 182 0.99 26.55 46.84
N THR A 183 0.16 25.71 46.23
CA THR A 183 0.67 24.59 45.41
C THR A 183 1.14 25.11 44.06
N PHE A 184 2.22 24.54 43.50
CA PHE A 184 2.72 24.96 42.19
C PHE A 184 1.65 24.80 41.09
N GLU A 185 0.82 23.76 41.18
CA GLU A 185 -0.28 23.49 40.26
C GLU A 185 -1.38 24.57 40.31
N SER A 186 -1.54 25.25 41.45
CA SER A 186 -2.53 26.31 41.63
C SER A 186 -2.10 27.65 41.03
N LEU A 187 -0.79 27.86 40.79
CA LEU A 187 -0.30 29.02 40.02
C LEU A 187 -0.86 29.03 38.59
N GLY A 188 -1.34 27.87 38.13
CA GLY A 188 -2.09 27.74 36.90
C GLY A 188 -1.21 27.76 35.65
N LYS A 189 -1.81 28.14 34.53
CA LYS A 189 -1.09 28.25 33.25
C LYS A 189 -0.19 29.49 33.26
N PRO A 190 0.95 29.46 32.56
CA PRO A 190 1.78 30.64 32.36
C PRO A 190 0.94 31.80 31.80
N ARG A 191 1.33 33.04 32.11
CA ARG A 191 0.52 34.24 31.83
C ARG A 191 -0.07 34.20 30.42
N LYS A 192 -1.37 34.54 30.32
CA LYS A 192 -2.08 34.66 29.04
C LYS A 192 -1.27 35.61 28.15
N ASN A 193 -0.79 35.10 27.01
CA ASN A 193 0.04 35.78 25.99
C ASN A 193 1.55 35.50 26.00
N ILE A 194 2.08 34.72 26.95
CA ILE A 194 3.49 34.31 26.89
C ILE A 194 3.66 33.11 25.95
N LYS A 195 4.51 33.27 24.92
CA LYS A 195 4.93 32.17 24.06
C LYS A 195 5.95 31.29 24.83
N PRO A 196 5.79 29.96 24.83
CA PRO A 196 6.82 29.06 25.36
C PRO A 196 8.12 29.25 24.58
N LEU A 197 9.25 29.02 25.25
CA LEU A 197 10.58 29.04 24.63
C LEU A 197 10.71 27.92 23.58
N PHE A 198 10.07 26.79 23.87
CA PHE A 198 10.01 25.64 22.99
C PHE A 198 8.64 24.99 23.09
N SER A 199 8.07 24.60 21.95
CA SER A 199 6.82 23.87 21.89
C SER A 199 6.91 22.77 20.85
N ARG A 200 6.68 21.54 21.31
CA ARG A 200 6.48 20.38 20.45
C ARG A 200 5.11 19.82 20.70
N LYS A 201 4.35 19.64 19.61
CA LYS A 201 3.12 18.85 19.65
C LYS A 201 3.46 17.40 19.39
N ASP A 202 2.81 16.51 20.13
CA ASP A 202 2.86 15.08 19.84
C ASP A 202 2.33 14.82 18.43
N LYS A 203 3.22 14.44 17.51
CA LYS A 203 2.87 14.07 16.14
C LYS A 203 2.61 12.58 16.00
N SER A 204 2.63 11.79 17.08
CA SER A 204 2.49 10.33 17.04
C SER A 204 1.18 9.92 16.37
N PHE A 205 0.08 10.63 16.61
CA PHE A 205 -1.20 10.36 15.93
C PHE A 205 -1.13 10.66 14.42
N LEU A 206 -0.49 11.76 14.02
CA LEU A 206 -0.30 12.11 12.61
C LEU A 206 0.63 11.10 11.91
N MET A 207 1.70 10.67 12.58
CA MET A 207 2.61 9.65 12.07
C MET A 207 1.93 8.29 11.94
N LEU A 208 1.08 7.91 12.90
CA LEU A 208 0.33 6.66 12.87
C LEU A 208 -0.70 6.66 11.75
N THR A 209 -1.43 7.76 11.54
CA THR A 209 -2.38 7.89 10.43
C THR A 209 -1.66 7.87 9.08
N MET A 210 -0.53 8.57 8.93
CA MET A 210 0.29 8.52 7.71
C MET A 210 0.85 7.12 7.45
N SER A 211 1.32 6.42 8.48
CA SER A 211 1.80 5.04 8.37
C SER A 211 0.69 4.09 7.95
N LEU A 212 -0.53 4.26 8.48
CA LEU A 212 -1.68 3.45 8.08
C LEU A 212 -2.04 3.69 6.61
N CYS A 213 -2.07 4.94 6.17
CA CYS A 213 -2.30 5.29 4.77
C CYS A 213 -1.24 4.68 3.84
N ALA A 214 0.04 4.75 4.21
CA ALA A 214 1.12 4.14 3.45
C ALA A 214 0.98 2.61 3.38
N PHE A 215 0.58 1.96 4.46
CA PHE A 215 0.35 0.52 4.50
C PHE A 215 -0.81 0.10 3.58
N ILE A 216 -1.93 0.84 3.60
CA ILE A 216 -3.07 0.62 2.70
C ILE A 216 -2.64 0.80 1.24
N ALA A 217 -1.86 1.84 0.93
CA ALA A 217 -1.37 2.09 -0.43
C ALA A 217 -0.45 0.96 -0.93
N LEU A 218 0.47 0.48 -0.08
CA LEU A 218 1.32 -0.66 -0.41
C LEU A 218 0.50 -1.94 -0.63
N GLY A 219 -0.51 -2.20 0.22
CA GLY A 219 -1.43 -3.31 0.03
C GLY A 219 -2.18 -3.23 -1.31
N TRP A 220 -2.61 -2.04 -1.70
CA TRP A 220 -3.26 -1.80 -3.00
C TRP A 220 -2.33 -2.09 -4.18
N VAL A 221 -1.05 -1.67 -4.11
CA VAL A 221 -0.06 -1.96 -5.15
C VAL A 221 0.17 -3.46 -5.30
N VAL A 222 0.29 -4.19 -4.18
CA VAL A 222 0.43 -5.65 -4.19
C VAL A 222 -0.82 -6.31 -4.79
N PHE A 223 -2.01 -5.83 -4.43
CA PHE A 223 -3.27 -6.34 -4.98
C PHE A 223 -3.37 -6.13 -6.49
N LEU A 224 -3.04 -4.93 -6.99
CA LEU A 224 -2.98 -4.66 -8.43
C LEU A 224 -1.94 -5.53 -9.14
N TRP A 225 -0.79 -5.76 -8.51
CA TRP A 225 0.23 -6.65 -9.07
C TRP A 225 -0.25 -8.10 -9.17
N VAL A 226 -0.90 -8.64 -8.13
CA VAL A 226 -1.43 -10.02 -8.16
C VAL A 226 -2.54 -10.17 -9.20
N THR A 227 -3.47 -9.22 -9.27
CA THR A 227 -4.57 -9.27 -10.24
C THR A 227 -4.07 -9.20 -11.68
N THR A 228 -3.11 -8.31 -11.97
CA THR A 228 -2.48 -8.24 -13.30
C THR A 228 -1.69 -9.50 -13.65
N GLN A 229 -1.01 -10.14 -12.69
CA GLN A 229 -0.33 -11.42 -12.92
C GLN A 229 -1.32 -12.55 -13.24
N LEU A 230 -2.44 -12.63 -12.54
CA LEU A 230 -3.50 -13.62 -12.82
C LEU A 230 -4.11 -13.40 -14.21
N GLU A 231 -4.38 -12.15 -14.59
CA GLU A 231 -4.87 -11.82 -15.93
C GLU A 231 -3.85 -12.21 -17.00
N PHE A 232 -2.57 -11.92 -16.78
CA PHE A 232 -1.50 -12.28 -17.71
C PHE A 232 -1.38 -13.79 -17.91
N GLN A 233 -1.44 -14.57 -16.82
CA GLN A 233 -1.45 -16.04 -16.88
C GLN A 233 -2.66 -16.55 -17.68
N SER A 234 -3.84 -15.96 -17.48
CA SER A 234 -5.05 -16.35 -18.22
C SER A 234 -4.93 -16.05 -19.72
N LEU A 235 -4.30 -14.94 -20.10
CA LEU A 235 -4.04 -14.56 -21.49
C LEU A 235 -2.98 -15.44 -22.12
N GLN A 236 -1.95 -15.83 -21.36
CA GLN A 236 -0.91 -16.74 -21.83
C GLN A 236 -1.49 -18.14 -22.09
N ALA A 237 -2.33 -18.66 -21.19
CA ALA A 237 -3.05 -19.91 -21.41
C ALA A 237 -3.91 -19.88 -22.68
N LYS A 238 -4.69 -18.80 -22.88
CA LYS A 238 -5.47 -18.59 -24.11
C LYS A 238 -4.59 -18.53 -25.36
N SER A 239 -3.44 -17.87 -25.29
CA SER A 239 -2.49 -17.80 -26.40
C SER A 239 -1.92 -19.18 -26.75
N ASP A 240 -1.62 -20.00 -25.76
CA ASP A 240 -1.05 -21.33 -25.98
C ASP A 240 -2.10 -22.32 -26.51
N ASP A 241 -3.36 -22.20 -26.06
CA ASP A 241 -4.50 -22.91 -26.65
C ASP A 241 -4.70 -22.54 -28.12
N LEU A 242 -4.60 -21.25 -28.47
CA LEU A 242 -4.68 -20.79 -29.86
C LEU A 242 -3.52 -21.34 -30.71
N LYS A 243 -2.29 -21.35 -30.18
CA LYS A 243 -1.14 -21.96 -30.87
C LYS A 243 -1.34 -23.45 -31.09
N ASN A 244 -1.86 -24.16 -30.10
CA ASN A 244 -2.17 -25.59 -30.21
C ASN A 244 -3.28 -25.83 -31.25
N ALA A 245 -4.33 -25.02 -31.26
CA ALA A 245 -5.39 -25.09 -32.27
C ALA A 245 -4.85 -24.85 -33.69
N ILE A 246 -3.97 -23.85 -33.87
CA ILE A 246 -3.30 -23.59 -35.16
C ILE A 246 -2.42 -24.78 -35.57
N ARG A 247 -1.67 -25.38 -34.64
CA ARG A 247 -0.83 -26.55 -34.90
C ARG A 247 -1.66 -27.77 -35.30
N ILE A 248 -2.80 -27.99 -34.64
CA ILE A 248 -3.76 -29.05 -34.99
C ILE A 248 -4.36 -28.77 -36.37
N MET A 249 -4.77 -27.54 -36.68
CA MET A 249 -5.25 -27.16 -38.01
C MET A 249 -4.18 -27.38 -39.10
N GLN A 250 -2.93 -27.00 -38.86
CA GLN A 250 -1.82 -27.26 -39.79
C GLN A 250 -1.55 -28.75 -39.95
N LYS A 251 -1.57 -29.53 -38.86
CA LYS A 251 -1.40 -30.99 -38.90
C LYS A 251 -2.55 -31.67 -39.66
N ASN A 252 -3.78 -31.20 -39.48
CA ASN A 252 -4.95 -31.67 -40.23
C ASN A 252 -4.88 -31.26 -41.70
N LYS A 253 -4.32 -30.09 -42.01
CA LYS A 253 -4.01 -29.66 -43.39
C LYS A 253 -2.95 -30.55 -44.05
N VAL A 254 -2.02 -31.11 -43.28
CA VAL A 254 -1.01 -32.09 -43.75
C VAL A 254 -1.57 -33.52 -43.83
N LEU A 255 -2.56 -33.87 -43.00
CA LEU A 255 -3.26 -35.16 -43.03
C LEU A 255 -4.36 -35.26 -44.11
N GLY A 256 -4.72 -34.15 -44.74
CA GLY A 256 -5.49 -34.12 -45.98
C GLY A 256 -4.62 -33.74 -47.17
N HIS A 257 -3.74 -34.65 -47.61
CA HIS A 257 -3.12 -34.52 -48.95
C HIS A 257 -4.20 -34.74 -50.01
N ILE A 258 -4.99 -33.69 -50.30
CA ILE A 258 -5.56 -33.54 -51.65
C ILE A 258 -4.39 -33.07 -52.50
N THR A 259 -3.78 -34.00 -53.21
CA THR A 259 -2.92 -33.68 -54.35
C THR A 259 -3.81 -32.93 -55.33
N ASN A 260 -3.61 -31.61 -55.41
CA ASN A 260 -4.10 -30.69 -56.42
C ASN A 260 -5.50 -31.04 -57.00
N PRO A 261 -6.60 -30.39 -56.57
CA PRO A 261 -7.95 -30.76 -57.01
C PRO A 261 -8.14 -30.76 -58.54
N LYS A 262 -7.30 -30.02 -59.28
CA LYS A 262 -7.25 -30.05 -60.74
C LYS A 262 -6.70 -31.36 -61.32
N ASP A 263 -5.75 -32.01 -60.66
CA ASP A 263 -5.16 -33.28 -61.12
C ASP A 263 -6.13 -34.45 -60.87
N VAL A 264 -6.89 -34.42 -59.76
CA VAL A 264 -7.99 -35.38 -59.53
C VAL A 264 -9.09 -35.21 -60.58
N LEU A 265 -9.49 -33.96 -60.88
CA LEU A 265 -10.44 -33.68 -61.95
C LEU A 265 -9.91 -34.15 -63.31
N ARG A 266 -8.62 -33.92 -63.63
CA ARG A 266 -8.01 -34.33 -64.90
C ARG A 266 -7.96 -35.85 -65.06
N VAL A 267 -7.58 -36.59 -64.01
CA VAL A 267 -7.61 -38.06 -64.05
C VAL A 267 -9.03 -38.59 -64.23
N MET A 268 -10.03 -37.96 -63.60
CA MET A 268 -11.43 -38.34 -63.80
C MET A 268 -11.95 -38.00 -65.21
N ASP A 269 -11.52 -36.90 -65.80
CA ASP A 269 -11.88 -36.49 -67.17
C ASP A 269 -11.24 -37.41 -68.23
N GLU A 270 -9.99 -37.85 -68.00
CA GLU A 270 -9.26 -38.75 -68.90
C GLU A 270 -9.77 -40.20 -68.83
N THR A 271 -10.29 -40.64 -67.68
CA THR A 271 -10.66 -42.05 -67.47
C THR A 271 -12.15 -42.30 -67.69
N VAL A 272 -13.05 -41.39 -67.31
CA VAL A 272 -14.47 -41.74 -67.24
C VAL A 272 -15.24 -41.28 -68.50
N PRO A 273 -16.16 -42.11 -69.06
CA PRO A 273 -16.91 -41.72 -70.25
C PRO A 273 -17.84 -40.51 -70.09
N LEU A 274 -18.18 -40.13 -68.86
CA LEU A 274 -19.17 -39.09 -68.55
C LEU A 274 -18.63 -38.08 -67.52
N PRO A 275 -19.14 -36.84 -67.50
CA PRO A 275 -18.78 -35.84 -66.49
C PRO A 275 -18.98 -36.37 -65.06
N PRO A 276 -18.08 -36.07 -64.11
CA PRO A 276 -18.15 -36.53 -62.72
C PRO A 276 -19.50 -36.27 -62.03
N SER A 277 -20.12 -35.13 -62.31
CA SER A 277 -21.42 -34.75 -61.76
C SER A 277 -22.55 -35.68 -62.23
N THR A 278 -22.53 -36.08 -63.50
CA THR A 278 -23.55 -36.97 -64.09
C THR A 278 -23.44 -38.38 -63.54
N LEU A 279 -22.21 -38.85 -63.28
CA LEU A 279 -21.97 -40.15 -62.65
C LEU A 279 -22.44 -40.18 -61.20
N LEU A 280 -22.09 -39.15 -60.42
CA LEU A 280 -22.52 -39.05 -59.02
C LEU A 280 -24.04 -38.91 -58.93
N HIS A 281 -24.64 -38.14 -59.83
CA HIS A 281 -26.09 -38.00 -59.90
C HIS A 281 -26.75 -39.32 -60.33
N GLY A 282 -26.26 -39.99 -61.37
CA GLY A 282 -26.77 -41.28 -61.82
C GLY A 282 -26.60 -42.40 -60.78
N ALA A 283 -25.45 -42.46 -60.11
CA ALA A 283 -25.19 -43.35 -58.98
C ALA A 283 -26.12 -43.05 -57.80
N GLY A 284 -26.38 -41.76 -57.53
CA GLY A 284 -27.34 -41.33 -56.53
C GLY A 284 -28.77 -41.75 -56.86
N VAL A 285 -29.21 -41.59 -58.11
CA VAL A 285 -30.53 -42.03 -58.58
C VAL A 285 -30.66 -43.56 -58.51
N ALA A 286 -29.66 -44.30 -58.97
CA ALA A 286 -29.62 -45.75 -58.90
C ALA A 286 -29.67 -46.26 -57.45
N ALA A 287 -28.91 -45.64 -56.55
CA ALA A 287 -28.91 -45.99 -55.13
C ALA A 287 -30.18 -45.55 -54.40
N ALA A 288 -30.80 -44.44 -54.82
CA ALA A 288 -32.07 -43.97 -54.27
C ALA A 288 -33.23 -44.94 -54.54
N GLN A 289 -33.19 -45.70 -55.64
CA GLN A 289 -34.15 -46.77 -55.90
C GLN A 289 -34.00 -47.97 -54.94
N LEU A 290 -32.86 -48.08 -54.25
CA LEU A 290 -32.60 -49.14 -53.27
C LEU A 290 -32.88 -48.69 -51.83
N GLY A 291 -32.88 -47.38 -51.55
CA GLY A 291 -33.18 -46.81 -50.24
C GLY A 291 -32.71 -45.37 -50.08
N GLU A 292 -32.74 -44.83 -48.86
CA GLU A 292 -32.35 -43.45 -48.60
C GLU A 292 -30.82 -43.25 -48.68
N VAL A 293 -30.36 -42.43 -49.63
CA VAL A 293 -28.94 -42.12 -49.85
C VAL A 293 -28.45 -41.11 -48.81
N ARG A 294 -27.47 -41.50 -47.99
CA ARG A 294 -26.86 -40.63 -46.96
C ARG A 294 -25.57 -39.97 -47.42
N SER A 295 -24.79 -40.67 -48.23
CA SER A 295 -23.53 -40.14 -48.75
C SER A 295 -23.09 -40.94 -49.97
N ILE A 296 -22.58 -40.25 -51.00
CA ILE A 296 -21.97 -40.86 -52.18
C ILE A 296 -20.47 -40.57 -52.10
N GLN A 297 -19.64 -41.61 -52.19
CA GLN A 297 -18.19 -41.50 -52.17
C GLN A 297 -17.61 -42.29 -53.33
N ILE A 298 -16.65 -41.69 -54.04
CA ILE A 298 -15.86 -42.41 -55.04
C ILE A 298 -14.81 -43.21 -54.28
N GLY A 299 -14.89 -44.54 -54.40
CA GLY A 299 -13.96 -45.46 -53.76
C GLY A 299 -12.67 -45.54 -54.55
N ALA A 300 -11.57 -45.08 -53.97
CA ALA A 300 -10.26 -45.51 -54.42
C ALA A 300 -10.00 -46.93 -53.90
N SER A 301 -9.81 -47.90 -54.80
CA SER A 301 -9.43 -49.25 -54.42
C SER A 301 -7.96 -49.26 -53.97
N SER A 302 -7.71 -49.03 -52.69
CA SER A 302 -6.41 -49.31 -52.09
C SER A 302 -6.25 -50.83 -51.91
N SER A 303 -5.90 -51.54 -52.98
CA SER A 303 -5.45 -52.92 -52.86
C SER A 303 -4.05 -52.93 -52.23
N GLY A 304 -3.98 -52.84 -50.90
CA GLY A 304 -2.71 -52.93 -50.19
C GLY A 304 -2.79 -52.41 -48.76
N LYS A 305 -2.75 -53.33 -47.80
CA LYS A 305 -2.41 -53.03 -46.40
C LYS A 305 -1.13 -52.18 -46.39
N ARG A 306 -1.20 -50.95 -45.86
CA ARG A 306 -0.07 -50.07 -45.52
C ARG A 306 1.00 -49.96 -46.63
N GLY A 307 0.80 -49.05 -47.58
CA GLY A 307 1.87 -48.69 -48.52
C GLY A 307 1.63 -47.32 -49.15
N ARG A 308 2.62 -46.43 -49.00
CA ARG A 308 2.80 -45.25 -49.86
C ARG A 308 2.91 -45.75 -51.30
N GLY A 309 1.84 -45.61 -52.07
CA GLY A 309 1.79 -45.91 -53.50
C GLY A 309 0.73 -45.04 -54.16
N PRO A 310 0.83 -44.78 -55.48
CA PRO A 310 -0.14 -43.96 -56.19
C PRO A 310 -1.53 -44.60 -56.09
N VAL A 311 -2.51 -43.78 -55.70
CA VAL A 311 -3.91 -44.18 -55.59
C VAL A 311 -4.41 -44.56 -56.99
N ARG A 312 -4.76 -45.84 -57.19
CA ARG A 312 -5.42 -46.29 -58.41
C ARG A 312 -6.93 -46.18 -58.21
N PHE A 313 -7.58 -45.39 -59.06
CA PHE A 313 -9.03 -45.21 -59.07
C PHE A 313 -9.76 -46.27 -59.90
N VAL A 314 -9.01 -47.06 -60.69
CA VAL A 314 -9.53 -48.01 -61.66
C VAL A 314 -8.84 -49.36 -61.45
N THR A 315 -9.64 -50.41 -61.27
CA THR A 315 -9.15 -51.79 -61.19
C THR A 315 -9.80 -52.57 -62.32
N GLY A 316 -9.02 -53.00 -63.32
CA GLY A 316 -9.56 -53.80 -64.45
C GLY A 316 -10.57 -53.09 -65.36
N GLY A 317 -10.47 -51.76 -65.52
CA GLY A 317 -11.39 -50.97 -66.36
C GLY A 317 -12.75 -50.68 -65.71
N VAL A 318 -12.84 -50.82 -64.39
CA VAL A 318 -14.03 -50.49 -63.59
C VAL A 318 -13.63 -49.56 -62.43
N MET A 319 -14.45 -48.53 -62.23
CA MET A 319 -14.33 -47.55 -61.15
C MET A 319 -15.43 -47.81 -60.12
N ASP A 320 -15.06 -47.87 -58.85
CA ASP A 320 -15.98 -48.23 -57.78
C ASP A 320 -16.56 -46.97 -57.12
N ILE A 321 -17.87 -46.82 -57.13
CA ILE A 321 -18.60 -45.77 -56.41
C ILE A 321 -19.28 -46.42 -55.20
N ASN A 322 -18.86 -46.03 -54.00
CA ASN A 322 -19.47 -46.48 -52.75
C ASN A 322 -20.59 -45.52 -52.36
N VAL A 323 -21.82 -45.98 -52.39
CA VAL A 323 -22.98 -45.23 -51.91
C VAL A 323 -23.42 -45.80 -50.57
N ARG A 324 -23.48 -44.94 -49.55
CA ARG A 324 -24.04 -45.31 -48.25
C ARG A 324 -25.55 -45.11 -48.31
N VAL A 325 -26.27 -46.22 -48.25
CA VAL A 325 -27.73 -46.30 -48.28
C VAL A 325 -28.21 -46.87 -46.96
N ASN A 326 -29.21 -46.25 -46.37
CA ASN A 326 -29.77 -46.71 -45.11
C ASN A 326 -30.67 -47.94 -45.36
N PHE A 327 -30.15 -49.15 -45.16
CA PHE A 327 -30.94 -50.38 -45.29
C PHE A 327 -31.46 -50.83 -43.93
N PRO A 328 -32.74 -51.27 -43.84
CA PRO A 328 -33.25 -51.90 -42.64
C PRO A 328 -32.70 -53.32 -42.43
N GLU A 329 -32.21 -54.02 -43.46
CA GLU A 329 -31.74 -55.42 -43.36
C GLU A 329 -30.40 -55.69 -44.07
N SER A 330 -29.73 -56.79 -43.72
CA SER A 330 -28.36 -57.14 -44.12
C SER A 330 -28.25 -57.81 -45.51
N SER A 331 -29.31 -58.43 -46.03
CA SER A 331 -29.40 -58.95 -47.41
C SER A 331 -30.10 -57.97 -48.35
N LEU A 332 -30.01 -58.18 -49.68
CA LEU A 332 -30.95 -57.57 -50.64
C LEU A 332 -32.20 -58.44 -50.65
N LEU A 333 -33.37 -57.85 -50.46
CA LEU A 333 -34.64 -58.58 -50.62
C LEU A 333 -34.85 -58.90 -52.12
N LEU A 334 -35.55 -59.99 -52.46
CA LEU A 334 -35.80 -60.42 -53.86
C LEU A 334 -36.33 -59.29 -54.77
N ASP A 335 -37.12 -58.36 -54.22
CA ASP A 335 -37.61 -57.18 -54.94
C ASP A 335 -36.52 -56.14 -55.22
N GLN A 336 -35.52 -56.01 -54.34
CA GLN A 336 -34.37 -55.12 -54.54
C GLN A 336 -33.39 -55.67 -55.58
N GLU A 337 -33.25 -56.99 -55.69
CA GLU A 337 -32.48 -57.63 -56.77
C GLU A 337 -33.14 -57.40 -58.14
N ARG A 338 -34.48 -57.47 -58.22
CA ARG A 338 -35.23 -57.15 -59.44
C ARG A 338 -35.05 -55.69 -59.87
N ILE A 339 -35.13 -54.75 -58.92
CA ILE A 339 -34.90 -53.32 -59.18
C ILE A 339 -33.46 -53.08 -59.62
N ALA A 340 -32.48 -53.65 -58.92
CA ALA A 340 -31.07 -53.54 -59.29
C ALA A 340 -30.79 -54.07 -60.70
N LYS A 341 -31.39 -55.21 -61.08
CA LYS A 341 -31.27 -55.76 -62.44
C LYS A 341 -31.88 -54.84 -63.50
N THR A 342 -33.05 -54.24 -63.21
CA THR A 342 -33.71 -53.27 -64.11
C THR A 342 -32.87 -51.99 -64.28
N VAL A 343 -32.20 -51.54 -63.22
CA VAL A 343 -31.28 -50.39 -63.27
C VAL A 343 -30.05 -50.71 -64.11
N ILE A 344 -29.43 -51.88 -63.92
CA ILE A 344 -28.27 -52.30 -64.73
C ILE A 344 -28.66 -52.39 -66.22
N GLU A 345 -29.83 -52.96 -66.53
CA GLU A 345 -30.32 -53.07 -67.91
C GLU A 345 -30.65 -51.71 -68.56
N SER A 346 -31.10 -50.73 -67.76
CA SER A 346 -31.41 -49.37 -68.25
C SER A 346 -30.22 -48.41 -68.26
N THR A 347 -29.10 -48.76 -67.62
CA THR A 347 -27.88 -47.92 -67.56
C THR A 347 -26.65 -48.66 -68.11
N PRO A 348 -26.32 -48.51 -69.40
CA PRO A 348 -25.29 -49.33 -70.07
C PRO A 348 -23.85 -49.13 -69.56
N TRP A 349 -23.60 -48.11 -68.75
CA TRP A 349 -22.29 -47.82 -68.16
C TRP A 349 -22.10 -48.41 -66.75
N LEU A 350 -23.14 -48.99 -66.15
CA LEU A 350 -23.09 -49.63 -64.84
C LEU A 350 -22.91 -51.15 -65.02
N LYS A 351 -21.80 -51.72 -64.53
CA LYS A 351 -21.49 -53.15 -64.68
C LYS A 351 -22.06 -54.01 -63.57
N TYR A 352 -22.00 -53.54 -62.33
CA TYR A 352 -22.46 -54.31 -61.18
C TYR A 352 -22.93 -53.40 -60.05
N ILE A 353 -23.84 -53.95 -59.24
CA ILE A 353 -24.29 -53.40 -57.98
C ILE A 353 -24.03 -54.49 -56.94
N GLU A 354 -23.10 -54.26 -56.02
CA GLU A 354 -22.74 -55.21 -54.97
C GLU A 354 -23.01 -54.62 -53.59
N LYS A 355 -23.57 -55.42 -52.68
CA LYS A 355 -23.66 -55.10 -51.26
C LYS A 355 -22.59 -55.91 -50.52
N PRO A 356 -21.48 -55.30 -50.05
CA PRO A 356 -20.45 -56.05 -49.35
C PRO A 356 -21.00 -56.57 -48.02
N VAL A 357 -20.81 -57.86 -47.75
CA VAL A 357 -21.26 -58.51 -46.52
C VAL A 357 -20.50 -57.92 -45.32
N GLY A 358 -21.22 -57.44 -44.30
CA GLY A 358 -20.62 -56.91 -43.07
C GLY A 358 -20.39 -55.39 -43.05
N THR A 359 -20.62 -54.67 -44.15
CA THR A 359 -20.62 -53.20 -44.15
C THR A 359 -22.04 -52.67 -44.07
N GLY A 360 -22.49 -52.37 -42.85
CA GLY A 360 -23.84 -51.83 -42.57
C GLY A 360 -24.18 -50.63 -43.44
N GLY A 361 -24.99 -50.86 -44.47
CA GLY A 361 -25.54 -49.79 -45.31
C GLY A 361 -24.67 -49.31 -46.47
N ILE A 362 -23.72 -50.09 -47.01
CA ILE A 362 -22.91 -49.66 -48.17
C ILE A 362 -23.29 -50.47 -49.41
N VAL A 363 -23.63 -49.79 -50.51
CA VAL A 363 -23.75 -50.34 -51.86
C VAL A 363 -22.55 -49.90 -52.67
N LYS A 364 -21.89 -50.86 -53.31
CA LYS A 364 -20.77 -50.65 -54.22
C LYS A 364 -21.28 -50.74 -55.65
N LEU A 365 -21.18 -49.65 -56.40
CA LEU A 365 -21.56 -49.54 -57.81
C LEU A 365 -20.30 -49.58 -58.66
N GLY A 366 -20.16 -50.59 -59.52
CA GLY A 366 -19.07 -50.70 -60.48
C GLY A 366 -19.41 -50.00 -61.79
N VAL A 367 -18.71 -48.91 -62.11
CA VAL A 367 -18.90 -48.13 -63.34
C VAL A 367 -17.84 -48.50 -64.36
N GLN A 368 -18.25 -48.79 -65.59
CA GLN A 368 -17.32 -49.03 -66.69
C GLN A 368 -16.57 -47.73 -67.06
N VAL A 369 -15.25 -47.84 -67.10
CA VAL A 369 -14.31 -46.78 -67.47
C VAL A 369 -13.92 -46.97 -68.95
N LYS A 370 -13.48 -45.90 -69.63
CA LYS A 370 -13.06 -45.95 -71.05
C LYS A 370 -11.87 -46.87 -71.29
#